data_AF-A0AAV5UQA7-F1
#
_entry.id   AF-A0AAV5UQA7-F1
#
_cell.length_a   1.000
_cell.length_b   1.000
_cell.length_c   1.000
_cell.angle_alpha   90.00
_cell.angle_beta   90.00
_cell.angle_gamma   90.00
#
_symmetry.space_group_name_H-M   'P 1'
#
loop_
_entity.id
_entity.type
_entity.pdbx_description
1 polymer ?
#
loop_
_entity_poly.entity_id
_entity_poly.type
_entity_poly.pdbx_seq_one_letter_code
_entity_poly.pdbx_strand_id
1 'polypeptide(L)'
;RLGTLMAATGPQWSLYPLLAILAFCTFSLSGLHLFFCLPFHILFLPLLSGIVALLTAFHAIFLRYPNRTDFVLQVIASLVSSLFFFSSALETFCLSKSNDESKSGDICAGVTYRTESLVESCNGFFHRMQGVVLTNANWEIYSVRIFISSCLTALAASELLITTALSFYSAHETKLRIRTFHYQLVLGLVLLLSAFFHWQYCCLYYFVSVPAMAGVLCCLQGAATWYHPSRLSRTLDVIGSFAAIALFSSLLFSMLCALSGVFDWHFSILRHCRWGETTMRGCRRSLHFSYPYFNWELPQIEHEITSIQITIYAFQLLLSLFYFYFSIKATFKLRKPKERNVYFE
;
A
#
# COMPACT_ATOMS: atom_id res chain seq x y z
N ARG A 1 15.04 38.01 2.39
CA ARG A 1 14.95 36.71 3.12
C ARG A 1 13.67 36.57 3.97
N LEU A 2 13.06 37.66 4.45
CA LEU A 2 11.77 37.60 5.16
C LEU A 2 10.56 37.33 4.24
N GLY A 3 10.54 37.94 3.04
CA GLY A 3 9.44 37.77 2.07
C GLY A 3 9.32 36.37 1.45
N THR A 4 10.44 35.64 1.30
CA THR A 4 10.42 34.25 0.85
C THR A 4 9.99 33.27 1.96
N LEU A 5 10.16 33.64 3.23
CA LEU A 5 9.67 32.85 4.38
C LEU A 5 8.14 33.00 4.54
N MET A 6 7.59 34.19 4.32
CA MET A 6 6.13 34.41 4.35
C MET A 6 5.40 33.76 3.16
N ALA A 7 6.03 33.67 1.99
CA ALA A 7 5.47 32.98 0.83
C ALA A 7 5.44 31.44 1.00
N ALA A 8 6.37 30.87 1.78
CA ALA A 8 6.42 29.43 2.07
C ALA A 8 5.46 28.99 3.19
N THR A 9 5.10 29.90 4.11
CA THR A 9 4.16 29.59 5.20
C THR A 9 2.70 29.70 4.78
N GLY A 10 2.35 30.59 3.84
CA GLY A 10 0.96 30.79 3.38
C GLY A 10 0.18 29.51 3.02
N PRO A 11 0.76 28.59 2.22
CA PRO A 11 0.10 27.32 1.89
C PRO A 11 -0.08 26.39 3.08
N GLN A 12 0.85 26.35 4.04
CA GLN A 12 0.70 25.52 5.25
C GLN A 12 -0.48 25.99 6.11
N TRP A 13 -0.63 27.31 6.27
CA TRP A 13 -1.71 27.90 7.07
C TRP A 13 -3.10 27.67 6.47
N SER A 14 -3.21 27.45 5.14
CA SER A 14 -4.47 27.09 4.50
C SER A 14 -4.72 25.57 4.44
N LEU A 15 -3.66 24.77 4.33
CA LEU A 15 -3.78 23.31 4.24
C LEU A 15 -4.20 22.65 5.56
N TYR A 16 -3.80 23.16 6.72
CA TYR A 16 -4.22 22.55 8.01
C TYR A 16 -5.73 22.70 8.30
N PRO A 17 -6.34 23.90 8.16
CA PRO A 17 -7.79 24.04 8.29
C PRO A 17 -8.55 23.25 7.23
N LEU A 18 -8.03 23.20 5.99
CA LEU A 18 -8.63 22.40 4.92
C LEU A 18 -8.61 20.90 5.27
N LEU A 19 -7.48 20.40 5.79
CA LEU A 19 -7.36 19.02 6.26
C LEU A 19 -8.36 18.73 7.39
N ALA A 20 -8.55 19.66 8.34
CA ALA A 20 -9.53 19.50 9.42
C ALA A 20 -10.97 19.39 8.89
N ILE A 21 -11.34 20.22 7.91
CA ILE A 21 -12.67 20.18 7.28
C ILE A 21 -12.86 18.86 6.54
N LEU A 22 -11.89 18.47 5.71
CA LEU A 22 -11.97 17.21 4.96
C LEU A 22 -12.04 16.00 5.90
N ALA A 23 -11.21 15.97 6.93
CA ALA A 23 -11.21 14.89 7.92
C ALA A 23 -12.52 14.82 8.72
N PHE A 24 -13.15 15.96 9.01
CA PHE A 24 -14.48 16.00 9.63
C PHE A 24 -15.56 15.47 8.68
N CYS A 25 -15.51 15.85 7.39
CA CYS A 25 -16.40 15.31 6.36
C CYS A 25 -16.22 13.80 6.22
N THR A 26 -14.97 13.31 6.15
CA THR A 26 -14.64 11.88 6.09
C THR A 26 -15.17 11.15 7.30
N PHE A 27 -14.94 11.67 8.52
CA PHE A 27 -15.47 11.09 9.75
C PHE A 27 -17.01 11.01 9.74
N SER A 28 -17.68 12.07 9.31
CA SER A 28 -19.15 12.13 9.25
C SER A 28 -19.72 11.16 8.21
N LEU A 29 -19.16 11.14 7.00
CA LEU A 29 -19.54 10.20 5.93
C LEU A 29 -19.18 8.76 6.30
N SER A 30 -18.17 8.53 7.14
CA SER A 30 -17.87 7.20 7.68
C SER A 30 -19.00 6.67 8.55
N GLY A 31 -19.68 7.55 9.31
CA GLY A 31 -20.89 7.18 10.04
C GLY A 31 -22.01 6.72 9.12
N LEU A 32 -22.22 7.41 7.99
CA LEU A 32 -23.17 7.00 6.96
C LEU A 32 -22.76 5.69 6.27
N HIS A 33 -21.46 5.50 6.02
CA HIS A 33 -20.91 4.28 5.45
C HIS A 33 -21.22 3.06 6.33
N LEU A 34 -21.02 3.19 7.64
CA LEU A 34 -21.40 2.17 8.62
C LEU A 34 -22.92 1.96 8.66
N PHE A 35 -23.70 3.04 8.66
CA PHE A 35 -25.16 2.98 8.73
C PHE A 35 -25.77 2.27 7.52
N PHE A 36 -25.25 2.47 6.31
CA PHE A 36 -25.72 1.83 5.07
C PHE A 36 -25.03 0.50 4.74
N CYS A 37 -24.16 0.01 5.64
CA CYS A 37 -23.50 -1.29 5.54
C CYS A 37 -22.76 -1.49 4.21
N LEU A 38 -21.92 -0.53 3.85
CA LEU A 38 -21.14 -0.61 2.63
C LEU A 38 -20.12 -1.77 2.70
N PRO A 39 -19.99 -2.55 1.60
CA PRO A 39 -19.38 -3.86 1.63
C PRO A 39 -17.86 -3.89 1.77
N PHE A 40 -17.08 -2.96 1.23
CA PHE A 40 -15.73 -3.37 0.79
C PHE A 40 -14.54 -2.96 1.67
N HIS A 41 -14.73 -2.15 2.70
CA HIS A 41 -13.63 -1.77 3.61
C HIS A 41 -13.76 -2.47 4.95
N ILE A 42 -12.64 -2.74 5.64
CA ILE A 42 -12.68 -2.97 7.10
C ILE A 42 -13.56 -1.85 7.66
N LEU A 43 -14.73 -2.17 8.24
CA LEU A 43 -15.81 -1.18 8.50
C LEU A 43 -15.30 0.12 9.15
N PHE A 44 -14.23 0.03 9.93
CA PHE A 44 -13.63 1.12 10.69
C PHE A 44 -12.49 1.87 9.98
N LEU A 45 -12.03 1.45 8.79
CA LEU A 45 -10.94 2.12 8.08
C LEU A 45 -11.24 3.57 7.69
N PRO A 46 -12.44 3.92 7.16
CA PRO A 46 -12.81 5.31 6.89
C PRO A 46 -12.81 6.16 8.18
N LEU A 47 -13.36 5.58 9.26
CA LEU A 47 -13.41 6.20 10.58
C LEU A 47 -12.00 6.46 11.14
N LEU A 48 -11.10 5.47 11.01
CA LEU A 48 -9.71 5.58 11.43
C LEU A 48 -8.97 6.65 10.62
N SER A 49 -9.17 6.71 9.30
CA SER A 49 -8.60 7.76 8.44
C SER A 49 -9.04 9.15 8.92
N GLY A 50 -10.35 9.34 9.12
CA GLY A 50 -10.90 10.61 9.61
C GLY A 50 -10.34 11.00 10.98
N ILE A 51 -10.26 10.07 11.94
CA ILE A 51 -9.71 10.34 13.29
C ILE A 51 -8.23 10.72 13.21
N VAL A 52 -7.42 9.95 12.48
CA VAL A 52 -5.97 10.21 12.37
C VAL A 52 -5.71 11.55 11.67
N ALA A 53 -6.47 11.87 10.62
CA ALA A 53 -6.38 13.15 9.91
C ALA A 53 -6.83 14.33 10.79
N LEU A 54 -7.92 14.17 11.56
CA LEU A 54 -8.37 15.19 12.54
C LEU A 54 -7.32 15.44 13.61
N LEU A 55 -6.76 14.38 14.22
CA LEU A 55 -5.69 14.50 15.22
C LEU A 55 -4.48 15.23 14.64
N THR A 56 -4.09 14.89 13.40
CA THR A 56 -2.98 15.54 12.70
C THR A 56 -3.26 17.03 12.46
N ALA A 57 -4.47 17.36 12.01
CA ALA A 57 -4.87 18.74 11.73
C ALA A 57 -4.95 19.58 13.01
N PHE A 58 -5.61 19.09 14.06
CA PHE A 58 -5.72 19.82 15.33
C PHE A 58 -4.37 20.01 15.99
N HIS A 59 -3.55 18.95 16.06
CA HIS A 59 -2.22 19.05 16.64
C HIS A 59 -1.38 20.13 15.94
N ALA A 60 -1.45 20.20 14.61
CA ALA A 60 -0.74 21.21 13.82
C ALA A 60 -1.35 22.62 13.93
N ILE A 61 -2.67 22.78 14.12
CA ILE A 61 -3.30 24.09 14.31
C ILE A 61 -2.93 24.69 15.67
N PHE A 62 -2.88 23.87 16.73
CA PHE A 62 -2.53 24.34 18.07
C PHE A 62 -1.03 24.65 18.23
N LEU A 63 -0.16 23.91 17.53
CA LEU A 63 1.27 24.19 17.52
C LEU A 63 1.62 25.12 16.37
N ARG A 64 1.88 26.39 16.71
CA ARG A 64 2.22 27.47 15.76
C ARG A 64 3.45 27.20 14.87
N TYR A 65 4.21 26.14 15.13
CA TYR A 65 5.45 25.79 14.41
C TYR A 65 5.56 24.27 14.17
N PRO A 66 6.04 23.85 12.98
CA PRO A 66 6.17 22.43 12.64
C PRO A 66 7.22 21.74 13.53
N ASN A 67 6.82 20.64 14.17
CA ASN A 67 7.69 19.79 14.97
C ASN A 67 7.88 18.40 14.33
N ARG A 68 8.85 17.62 14.81
CA ARG A 68 9.08 16.24 14.38
C ARG A 68 7.86 15.34 14.60
N THR A 69 7.08 15.62 15.63
CA THR A 69 5.80 14.94 15.90
C THR A 69 4.79 15.19 14.79
N ASP A 70 4.70 16.40 14.25
CA ASP A 70 3.79 16.72 13.14
C ASP A 70 4.19 15.97 11.88
N PHE A 71 5.49 15.89 11.59
CA PHE A 71 5.98 15.07 10.49
C PHE A 71 5.55 13.60 10.63
N VAL A 72 5.72 13.01 11.82
CA VAL A 72 5.33 11.61 12.06
C VAL A 72 3.82 11.43 11.91
N LEU A 73 3.01 12.33 12.49
CA LEU A 73 1.55 12.29 12.36
C LEU A 73 1.11 12.43 10.90
N GLN A 74 1.70 13.34 10.13
CA GLN A 74 1.42 13.52 8.70
C GLN A 74 1.79 12.28 7.86
N VAL A 75 2.90 11.61 8.20
CA VAL A 75 3.30 10.36 7.54
C VAL A 75 2.34 9.23 7.88
N ILE A 76 1.92 9.11 9.15
CA ILE A 76 0.91 8.11 9.56
C ILE A 76 -0.43 8.40 8.86
N ALA A 77 -0.88 9.65 8.84
CA ALA A 77 -2.09 10.07 8.15
C ALA A 77 -2.02 9.75 6.66
N SER A 78 -0.91 10.09 5.98
CA SER A 78 -0.71 9.77 4.57
C SER A 78 -0.75 8.26 4.30
N LEU A 79 -0.18 7.43 5.19
CA LEU A 79 -0.23 5.98 5.05
C LEU A 79 -1.65 5.43 5.21
N VAL A 80 -2.39 5.89 6.23
CA VAL A 80 -3.78 5.47 6.46
C VAL A 80 -4.69 5.94 5.32
N SER A 81 -4.59 7.21 4.89
CA SER A 81 -5.36 7.76 3.77
C SER A 81 -5.03 7.07 2.45
N SER A 82 -3.79 6.60 2.25
CA SER A 82 -3.42 5.80 1.07
C SER A 82 -4.14 4.46 1.06
N LEU A 83 -4.09 3.70 2.15
CA LEU A 83 -4.82 2.43 2.29
C LEU A 83 -6.32 2.63 2.10
N PHE A 84 -6.87 3.70 2.69
CA PHE A 84 -8.27 4.04 2.55
C PHE A 84 -8.63 4.41 1.11
N PHE A 85 -7.82 5.21 0.42
CA PHE A 85 -8.06 5.60 -0.98
C PHE A 85 -8.13 4.39 -1.91
N PHE A 86 -7.17 3.46 -1.84
CA PHE A 86 -7.18 2.28 -2.70
C PHE A 86 -8.37 1.37 -2.41
N SER A 87 -8.72 1.20 -1.13
CA SER A 87 -9.91 0.48 -0.74
C SER A 87 -11.16 1.15 -1.35
N SER A 88 -11.28 2.47 -1.23
CA SER A 88 -12.47 3.25 -1.63
C SER A 88 -12.65 3.32 -3.13
N ALA A 89 -11.54 3.43 -3.85
CA ALA A 89 -11.53 3.32 -5.29
C ALA A 89 -12.01 1.93 -5.76
N LEU A 90 -11.53 0.85 -5.13
CA LEU A 90 -11.97 -0.51 -5.44
C LEU A 90 -13.46 -0.71 -5.16
N GLU A 91 -13.95 -0.20 -4.03
CA GLU A 91 -15.36 -0.23 -3.67
C GLU A 91 -16.24 0.50 -4.70
N THR A 92 -15.84 1.72 -5.04
CA THR A 92 -16.58 2.54 -6.01
C THR A 92 -16.63 1.85 -7.38
N PHE A 93 -15.50 1.29 -7.80
CA PHE A 93 -15.39 0.53 -9.05
C PHE A 93 -16.30 -0.71 -9.04
N CYS A 94 -16.26 -1.49 -7.97
CA CYS A 94 -17.02 -2.72 -7.87
C CYS A 94 -18.53 -2.50 -7.69
N LEU A 95 -18.93 -1.50 -6.91
CA LEU A 95 -20.32 -1.10 -6.82
C LEU A 95 -20.84 -0.67 -8.19
N SER A 96 -20.11 0.21 -8.90
CA SER A 96 -20.51 0.68 -10.23
C SER A 96 -20.66 -0.46 -11.25
N LYS A 97 -19.86 -1.52 -11.14
CA LYS A 97 -19.87 -2.66 -12.07
C LYS A 97 -20.93 -3.71 -11.73
N SER A 98 -21.38 -3.81 -10.48
CA SER A 98 -22.33 -4.86 -10.06
C SER A 98 -23.71 -4.79 -10.72
N ASN A 99 -24.02 -3.69 -11.42
CA ASN A 99 -25.24 -3.52 -12.21
C ASN A 99 -25.23 -4.29 -13.53
N ASP A 100 -24.06 -4.72 -14.02
CA ASP A 100 -23.94 -5.52 -15.24
C ASP A 100 -24.02 -7.01 -14.89
N GLU A 101 -25.00 -7.74 -15.44
CA GLU A 101 -25.34 -9.13 -15.10
C GLU A 101 -24.23 -10.19 -15.37
N SER A 102 -23.05 -9.80 -15.86
CA SER A 102 -21.92 -10.69 -16.15
C SER A 102 -21.06 -10.98 -14.90
N LYS A 103 -21.60 -11.78 -13.97
CA LYS A 103 -21.06 -11.95 -12.61
C LYS A 103 -19.96 -13.00 -12.40
N SER A 104 -19.56 -13.79 -13.41
CA SER A 104 -18.62 -14.90 -13.17
C SER A 104 -17.18 -14.52 -13.55
N GLY A 105 -16.33 -14.31 -12.53
CA GLY A 105 -14.86 -14.34 -12.68
C GLY A 105 -14.09 -13.03 -12.53
N ASP A 106 -14.73 -11.92 -12.16
CA ASP A 106 -14.03 -10.63 -11.97
C ASP A 106 -13.60 -10.37 -10.52
N ILE A 107 -12.59 -9.53 -10.32
CA ILE A 107 -12.03 -9.15 -9.00
C ILE A 107 -13.14 -8.75 -8.02
N CYS A 108 -14.17 -8.05 -8.50
CA CYS A 108 -15.29 -7.59 -7.70
C CYS A 108 -16.16 -8.71 -7.13
N ALA A 109 -16.27 -9.86 -7.80
CA ALA A 109 -16.95 -11.03 -7.24
C ALA A 109 -16.21 -11.54 -5.99
N GLY A 110 -14.87 -11.52 -6.03
CA GLY A 110 -13.97 -11.87 -4.92
C GLY A 110 -14.15 -11.01 -3.71
N VAL A 111 -14.11 -9.71 -3.93
CA VAL A 111 -14.29 -8.76 -2.83
C VAL A 111 -15.70 -8.88 -2.25
N THR A 112 -16.73 -9.05 -3.09
CA THR A 112 -18.15 -9.13 -2.64
C THR A 112 -18.39 -10.36 -1.78
N TYR A 113 -17.92 -11.52 -2.23
CA TYR A 113 -18.08 -12.74 -1.48
C TYR A 113 -17.38 -12.70 -0.11
N ARG A 114 -16.19 -12.10 -0.04
CA ARG A 114 -15.44 -11.98 1.24
C ARG A 114 -16.16 -11.11 2.27
N THR A 115 -16.97 -10.15 1.82
CA THR A 115 -17.61 -9.17 2.69
C THR A 115 -19.10 -9.41 2.89
N GLU A 116 -19.69 -10.33 2.13
CA GLU A 116 -21.10 -10.72 2.18
C GLU A 116 -21.59 -11.00 3.60
N SER A 117 -20.89 -11.86 4.35
CA SER A 117 -21.27 -12.18 5.74
C SER A 117 -21.30 -10.97 6.68
N LEU A 118 -20.36 -10.03 6.55
CA LEU A 118 -20.35 -8.80 7.34
C LEU A 118 -21.50 -7.87 6.93
N VAL A 119 -21.76 -7.78 5.63
CA VAL A 119 -22.84 -6.95 5.06
C VAL A 119 -24.20 -7.47 5.50
N GLU A 120 -24.42 -8.79 5.46
CA GLU A 120 -25.65 -9.42 5.93
C GLU A 120 -25.88 -9.17 7.41
N SER A 121 -24.84 -9.36 8.25
CA SER A 121 -24.94 -9.08 9.68
C SER A 121 -25.25 -7.62 9.97
N CYS A 122 -24.62 -6.69 9.24
CA CYS A 122 -24.85 -5.25 9.40
C CYS A 122 -26.26 -4.85 8.94
N ASN A 123 -26.69 -5.34 7.78
CA ASN A 123 -28.03 -5.11 7.27
C ASN A 123 -29.06 -5.67 8.27
N GLY A 124 -28.86 -6.87 8.81
CA GLY A 124 -29.76 -7.44 9.83
C GLY A 124 -29.98 -6.52 11.05
N PHE A 125 -28.94 -5.79 11.47
CA PHE A 125 -29.04 -4.83 12.59
C PHE A 125 -29.72 -3.51 12.18
N PHE A 126 -29.33 -2.91 11.05
CA PHE A 126 -29.80 -1.58 10.64
C PHE A 126 -31.03 -1.58 9.72
N HIS A 127 -31.51 -2.74 9.25
CA HIS A 127 -32.54 -2.88 8.20
C HIS A 127 -33.77 -2.01 8.45
N ARG A 128 -34.31 -2.03 9.69
CA ARG A 128 -35.53 -1.27 10.02
C ARG A 128 -35.29 0.25 9.95
N MET A 129 -34.14 0.72 10.43
CA MET A 129 -33.81 2.15 10.41
C MET A 129 -33.49 2.63 8.99
N GLN A 130 -32.73 1.84 8.23
CA GLN A 130 -32.45 2.11 6.82
C GLN A 130 -33.75 2.21 6.01
N GLY A 131 -34.67 1.26 6.21
CA GLY A 131 -35.96 1.23 5.52
C GLY A 131 -36.76 2.53 5.70
N VAL A 132 -36.90 3.00 6.94
CA VAL A 132 -37.64 4.25 7.23
C VAL A 132 -37.01 5.47 6.55
N VAL A 133 -35.67 5.57 6.57
CA VAL A 133 -34.95 6.68 5.93
C VAL A 133 -35.12 6.65 4.40
N LEU A 134 -34.95 5.47 3.79
CA LEU A 134 -35.03 5.29 2.34
C LEU A 134 -36.46 5.53 1.83
N THR A 135 -37.49 5.05 2.53
CA THR A 135 -38.89 5.26 2.13
C THR A 135 -39.30 6.73 2.25
N ASN A 136 -38.85 7.43 3.30
CA ASN A 136 -39.19 8.84 3.49
C ASN A 136 -38.48 9.74 2.47
N ALA A 137 -37.25 9.40 2.06
CA ALA A 137 -36.48 10.15 1.08
C ALA A 137 -36.77 9.75 -0.38
N ASN A 138 -37.51 8.66 -0.60
CA ASN A 138 -37.73 8.04 -1.91
C ASN A 138 -36.40 7.72 -2.64
N TRP A 139 -35.44 7.16 -1.90
CA TRP A 139 -34.11 6.84 -2.41
C TRP A 139 -33.90 5.32 -2.50
N GLU A 140 -33.19 4.90 -3.55
CA GLU A 140 -32.72 3.53 -3.68
C GLU A 140 -31.42 3.33 -2.91
N ILE A 141 -31.34 2.24 -2.14
CA ILE A 141 -30.17 1.93 -1.30
C ILE A 141 -28.88 1.83 -2.12
N TYR A 142 -28.97 1.32 -3.35
CA TYR A 142 -27.84 1.16 -4.25
C TYR A 142 -27.25 2.51 -4.68
N SER A 143 -28.11 3.45 -5.10
CA SER A 143 -27.70 4.81 -5.47
C SER A 143 -27.04 5.55 -4.30
N VAL A 144 -27.58 5.40 -3.08
CA VAL A 144 -27.00 5.97 -1.87
C VAL A 144 -25.61 5.38 -1.58
N ARG A 145 -25.44 4.06 -1.72
CA ARG A 145 -24.15 3.39 -1.50
C ARG A 145 -23.08 3.87 -2.49
N ILE A 146 -23.39 3.96 -3.78
CA ILE A 146 -22.46 4.50 -4.78
C ILE A 146 -22.09 5.95 -4.47
N PHE A 147 -23.07 6.77 -4.12
CA PHE A 147 -22.83 8.16 -3.75
C PHE A 147 -21.87 8.29 -2.57
N ILE A 148 -22.14 7.61 -1.46
CA ILE A 148 -21.28 7.62 -0.26
C ILE A 148 -19.86 7.13 -0.62
N SER A 149 -19.76 6.00 -1.31
CA SER A 149 -18.48 5.42 -1.74
C SER A 149 -17.67 6.41 -2.59
N SER A 150 -18.29 7.02 -3.59
CA SER A 150 -17.62 7.96 -4.49
C SER A 150 -17.15 9.23 -3.76
N CYS A 151 -17.98 9.78 -2.85
CA CYS A 151 -17.60 10.90 -2.00
C CYS A 151 -16.42 10.54 -1.10
N LEU A 152 -16.44 9.37 -0.47
CA LEU A 152 -15.34 8.89 0.37
C LEU A 152 -14.05 8.69 -0.44
N THR A 153 -14.12 8.20 -1.67
CA THR A 153 -12.94 8.09 -2.55
C THR A 153 -12.35 9.46 -2.86
N ALA A 154 -13.19 10.45 -3.18
CA ALA A 154 -12.75 11.82 -3.46
C ALA A 154 -12.12 12.48 -2.22
N LEU A 155 -12.72 12.29 -1.04
CA LEU A 155 -12.17 12.77 0.22
C LEU A 155 -10.85 12.10 0.56
N ALA A 156 -10.76 10.77 0.44
CA ALA A 156 -9.53 10.02 0.68
C ALA A 156 -8.39 10.46 -0.26
N ALA A 157 -8.69 10.70 -1.54
CA ALA A 157 -7.72 11.24 -2.49
C ALA A 157 -7.23 12.63 -2.07
N SER A 158 -8.15 13.50 -1.65
CA SER A 158 -7.85 14.85 -1.20
C SER A 158 -7.00 14.85 0.07
N GLU A 159 -7.36 14.04 1.07
CA GLU A 159 -6.58 13.84 2.30
C GLU A 159 -5.18 13.32 2.00
N LEU A 160 -5.05 12.34 1.10
CA LEU A 160 -3.76 11.79 0.70
C LEU A 160 -2.87 12.88 0.06
N LEU A 161 -3.43 13.68 -0.85
CA LEU A 161 -2.68 14.77 -1.49
C LEU A 161 -2.24 15.85 -0.48
N ILE A 162 -3.11 16.23 0.45
CA ILE A 162 -2.80 17.25 1.45
C ILE A 162 -1.78 16.74 2.46
N THR A 163 -1.97 15.54 3.01
CA THR A 163 -1.06 14.94 4.00
C THR A 163 0.31 14.65 3.41
N THR A 164 0.40 14.20 2.15
CA THR A 164 1.68 14.03 1.45
C THR A 164 2.38 15.37 1.22
N ALA A 165 1.67 16.39 0.75
CA ALA A 165 2.23 17.74 0.60
C ALA A 165 2.73 18.29 1.93
N LEU A 166 1.93 18.22 2.99
CA LEU A 166 2.29 18.65 4.35
C LEU A 166 3.51 17.90 4.88
N SER A 167 3.59 16.59 4.68
CA SER A 167 4.75 15.78 5.09
C SER A 167 6.04 16.25 4.41
N PHE A 168 5.97 16.62 3.13
CA PHE A 168 7.13 17.14 2.39
C PHE A 168 7.55 18.52 2.91
N TYR A 169 6.59 19.42 3.12
CA TYR A 169 6.85 20.74 3.72
C TYR A 169 7.44 20.62 5.13
N SER A 170 6.87 19.75 5.96
CA SER A 170 7.35 19.50 7.33
C SER A 170 8.76 18.93 7.33
N ALA A 171 9.07 17.99 6.42
CA ALA A 171 10.43 17.46 6.26
C ALA A 171 11.44 18.54 5.86
N HIS A 172 11.04 19.47 4.99
CA HIS A 172 11.88 20.60 4.56
C HIS A 172 12.14 21.58 5.72
N GLU A 173 11.09 22.03 6.40
CA GLU A 173 11.17 23.01 7.50
C GLU A 173 11.94 22.48 8.71
N THR A 174 11.67 21.24 9.12
CA THR A 174 12.36 20.60 10.26
C THR A 174 13.80 20.20 9.92
N LYS A 175 14.24 20.40 8.67
CA LYS A 175 15.54 19.98 8.14
C LYS A 175 15.83 18.50 8.47
N LEU A 176 14.79 17.67 8.45
CA LEU A 176 14.92 16.24 8.72
C LEU A 176 15.80 15.62 7.64
N ARG A 177 17.03 15.26 8.02
CA ARG A 177 17.99 14.67 7.11
C ARG A 177 17.67 13.19 6.93
N ILE A 178 16.68 12.88 6.09
CA ILE A 178 16.35 11.51 5.70
C ILE A 178 17.53 10.95 4.89
N ARG A 179 18.37 10.17 5.56
CA ARG A 179 19.52 9.48 4.93
C ARG A 179 19.06 8.22 4.21
N THR A 180 19.90 7.72 3.31
CA THR A 180 19.67 6.50 2.51
C THR A 180 19.29 5.27 3.35
N PHE A 181 19.85 5.15 4.56
CA PHE A 181 19.56 4.02 5.46
C PHE A 181 18.09 3.95 5.91
N HIS A 182 17.39 5.09 6.03
CA HIS A 182 15.96 5.09 6.37
C HIS A 182 15.14 4.49 5.22
N TYR A 183 15.48 4.86 3.98
CA TYR A 183 14.83 4.31 2.79
C TYR A 183 15.11 2.81 2.66
N GLN A 184 16.34 2.36 2.92
CA GLN A 184 16.68 0.93 2.93
C GLN A 184 15.89 0.17 4.01
N LEU A 185 15.77 0.71 5.22
CA LEU A 185 15.00 0.05 6.30
C LEU A 185 13.51 -0.07 5.94
N VAL A 186 12.88 1.02 5.48
CA VAL A 186 11.47 1.01 5.08
C VAL A 186 11.26 0.05 3.91
N LEU A 187 12.13 0.11 2.91
CA LEU A 187 12.05 -0.75 1.73
C LEU A 187 12.21 -2.23 2.09
N GLY A 188 13.13 -2.56 3.00
CA GLY A 188 13.31 -3.92 3.51
C GLY A 188 12.07 -4.44 4.23
N LEU A 189 11.43 -3.62 5.07
CA LEU A 189 10.17 -3.98 5.74
C LEU A 189 9.03 -4.21 4.75
N VAL A 190 8.90 -3.33 3.74
CA VAL A 190 7.89 -3.49 2.69
C VAL A 190 8.15 -4.73 1.83
N LEU A 191 9.42 -5.02 1.52
CA LEU A 191 9.81 -6.25 0.83
C LEU A 191 9.46 -7.50 1.65
N LEU A 192 9.72 -7.51 2.95
CA LEU A 192 9.35 -8.62 3.85
C LEU A 192 7.83 -8.83 3.90
N LEU A 193 7.06 -7.75 4.03
CA LEU A 193 5.60 -7.82 3.98
C LEU A 193 5.12 -8.37 2.63
N SER A 194 5.70 -7.90 1.53
CA SER A 194 5.37 -8.42 0.19
C SER A 194 5.77 -9.88 0.01
N ALA A 195 6.86 -10.32 0.66
CA ALA A 195 7.32 -11.71 0.62
C ALA A 195 6.36 -12.64 1.35
N PHE A 196 5.73 -12.18 2.43
CA PHE A 196 4.64 -12.90 3.08
C PHE A 196 3.46 -13.14 2.13
N PHE A 197 3.01 -12.12 1.39
CA PHE A 197 1.96 -12.28 0.39
C PHE A 197 2.38 -13.18 -0.77
N HIS A 198 3.62 -13.05 -1.24
CA HIS A 198 4.18 -13.93 -2.27
C HIS A 198 4.17 -15.40 -1.86
N TRP A 199 4.43 -15.69 -0.58
CA TRP A 199 4.34 -17.05 -0.05
C TRP A 199 2.89 -17.52 0.06
N GLN A 200 2.01 -16.66 0.61
CA GLN A 200 0.60 -16.99 0.81
C GLN A 200 -0.12 -17.34 -0.49
N TYR A 201 0.16 -16.62 -1.58
CA TYR A 201 -0.49 -16.84 -2.89
C TYR A 201 0.29 -17.77 -3.82
N CYS A 202 1.23 -18.56 -3.27
CA CYS A 202 1.95 -19.59 -4.01
C CYS A 202 2.61 -19.08 -5.31
N CYS A 203 3.16 -17.86 -5.30
CA CYS A 203 3.77 -17.26 -6.48
C CYS A 203 4.91 -18.14 -7.04
N LEU A 204 4.92 -18.26 -8.36
CA LEU A 204 5.77 -19.02 -9.28
C LEU A 204 7.31 -18.86 -9.12
N TYR A 205 7.94 -19.92 -8.57
CA TYR A 205 9.28 -20.55 -8.67
C TYR A 205 10.62 -20.08 -8.05
N TYR A 206 11.33 -21.16 -7.67
CA TYR A 206 12.72 -21.41 -7.23
C TYR A 206 13.21 -20.75 -5.96
N PHE A 207 12.69 -19.57 -5.67
CA PHE A 207 13.16 -18.79 -4.55
C PHE A 207 12.01 -18.31 -3.68
N VAL A 208 11.30 -19.28 -3.08
CA VAL A 208 10.28 -19.02 -2.05
C VAL A 208 10.80 -17.98 -1.03
N SER A 209 12.11 -17.95 -0.81
CA SER A 209 12.79 -17.02 0.07
C SER A 209 13.53 -15.86 -0.60
N VAL A 210 13.67 -15.69 -1.93
CA VAL A 210 14.48 -14.56 -2.46
C VAL A 210 13.88 -13.19 -2.13
N PRO A 211 12.57 -12.94 -2.28
CA PRO A 211 11.98 -11.69 -1.79
C PRO A 211 12.21 -11.49 -0.28
N ALA A 212 12.09 -12.55 0.51
CA ALA A 212 12.31 -12.51 1.95
C ALA A 212 13.80 -12.24 2.30
N MET A 213 14.74 -12.94 1.67
CA MET A 213 16.18 -12.78 1.82
C MET A 213 16.62 -11.38 1.40
N ALA A 214 16.11 -10.88 0.27
CA ALA A 214 16.36 -9.52 -0.18
C ALA A 214 15.83 -8.49 0.84
N GLY A 215 14.64 -8.72 1.39
CA GLY A 215 14.06 -7.92 2.48
C GLY A 215 14.93 -7.90 3.74
N VAL A 216 15.34 -9.08 4.23
CA VAL A 216 16.23 -9.21 5.39
C VAL A 216 17.57 -8.51 5.13
N LEU A 217 18.19 -8.73 3.97
CA LEU A 217 19.44 -8.07 3.60
C LEU A 217 19.29 -6.55 3.54
N CYS A 218 18.18 -6.04 3.01
CA CYS A 218 17.90 -4.61 2.95
C CYS A 218 17.72 -4.00 4.35
N CYS A 219 17.04 -4.71 5.27
CA CYS A 219 16.96 -4.31 6.67
C CYS A 219 18.32 -4.34 7.37
N LEU A 220 19.13 -5.39 7.15
CA LEU A 220 20.48 -5.51 7.71
C LEU A 220 21.40 -4.39 7.21
N GLN A 221 21.30 -4.00 5.94
CA GLN A 221 22.02 -2.84 5.40
C GLN A 221 21.63 -1.55 6.10
N GLY A 222 20.32 -1.30 6.23
CA GLY A 222 19.79 -0.12 6.93
C GLY A 222 20.24 -0.06 8.39
N ALA A 223 20.20 -1.20 9.08
CA ALA A 223 20.65 -1.32 10.46
C ALA A 223 22.17 -1.15 10.61
N ALA A 224 22.97 -1.78 9.74
CA ALA A 224 24.43 -1.68 9.77
C ALA A 224 24.92 -0.27 9.47
N THR A 225 24.31 0.42 8.51
CA THR A 225 24.61 1.83 8.20
C THR A 225 24.14 2.79 9.30
N TRP A 226 23.10 2.43 10.05
CA TRP A 226 22.63 3.20 11.21
C TRP A 226 23.57 3.06 12.41
N TYR A 227 23.96 1.83 12.78
CA TYR A 227 24.84 1.58 13.92
C TYR A 227 26.23 2.18 13.73
N HIS A 228 26.94 1.82 12.66
CA HIS A 228 28.25 2.40 12.35
C HIS A 228 28.58 2.32 10.84
N PRO A 229 28.71 3.48 10.14
CA PRO A 229 29.17 3.48 8.76
C PRO A 229 30.62 2.99 8.71
N SER A 230 30.81 1.79 8.17
CA SER A 230 32.07 1.06 8.20
C SER A 230 32.37 0.43 6.83
N ARG A 231 33.53 -0.19 6.68
CA ARG A 231 33.82 -0.98 5.45
C ARG A 231 32.79 -2.11 5.26
N LEU A 232 32.28 -2.66 6.37
CA LEU A 232 31.28 -3.72 6.37
C LEU A 232 29.92 -3.23 5.82
N SER A 233 29.50 -2.01 6.14
CA SER A 233 28.27 -1.45 5.57
C SER A 233 28.39 -1.26 4.05
N ARG A 234 29.58 -0.86 3.56
CA ARG A 234 29.85 -0.74 2.12
C ARG A 234 29.84 -2.09 1.40
N THR A 235 30.43 -3.13 1.99
CA THR A 235 30.38 -4.47 1.41
C THR A 235 28.95 -4.99 1.38
N LEU A 236 28.15 -4.71 2.42
CA LEU A 236 26.73 -5.04 2.43
C LEU A 236 25.96 -4.28 1.34
N ASP A 237 26.22 -2.99 1.11
CA ASP A 237 25.59 -2.20 0.04
C ASP A 237 25.90 -2.77 -1.36
N VAL A 238 27.12 -3.24 -1.59
CA VAL A 238 27.50 -3.92 -2.84
C VAL A 238 26.77 -5.27 -2.95
N ILE A 239 26.78 -6.09 -1.91
CA ILE A 239 26.07 -7.38 -1.88
C ILE A 239 24.58 -7.19 -2.14
N GLY A 240 23.95 -6.18 -1.55
CA GLY A 240 22.53 -5.93 -1.79
C GLY A 240 22.23 -5.37 -3.18
N SER A 241 23.16 -4.67 -3.83
CA SER A 241 22.98 -4.32 -5.26
C SER A 241 22.93 -5.57 -6.15
N PHE A 242 23.77 -6.57 -5.87
CA PHE A 242 23.69 -7.89 -6.53
C PHE A 242 22.41 -8.63 -6.17
N ALA A 243 22.01 -8.62 -4.89
CA ALA A 243 20.76 -9.24 -4.45
C ALA A 243 19.52 -8.60 -5.11
N ALA A 244 19.53 -7.28 -5.31
CA ALA A 244 18.46 -6.55 -5.99
C ALA A 244 18.37 -6.93 -7.48
N ILE A 245 19.50 -7.07 -8.17
CA ILE A 245 19.53 -7.57 -9.56
C ILE A 245 19.03 -9.01 -9.64
N ALA A 246 19.48 -9.89 -8.72
CA ALA A 246 19.03 -11.27 -8.67
C ALA A 246 17.52 -11.38 -8.40
N LEU A 247 17.00 -10.56 -7.48
CA LEU A 247 15.56 -10.43 -7.23
C LEU A 247 14.84 -9.98 -8.51
N PHE A 248 15.30 -8.90 -9.15
CA PHE A 248 14.69 -8.39 -10.37
C PHE A 248 14.65 -9.44 -11.49
N SER A 249 15.76 -10.15 -11.75
CA SER A 249 15.79 -11.19 -12.80
C SER A 249 14.88 -12.37 -12.48
N SER A 250 14.83 -12.79 -11.21
CA SER A 250 13.95 -13.88 -10.76
C SER A 250 12.48 -13.52 -10.94
N LEU A 251 12.09 -12.28 -10.61
CA LEU A 251 10.71 -11.80 -10.74
C LEU A 251 10.31 -11.60 -12.20
N LEU A 252 11.22 -11.12 -13.04
CA LEU A 252 10.97 -10.95 -14.48
C LEU A 252 10.74 -12.30 -15.14
N PHE A 253 11.53 -13.32 -14.78
CA PHE A 253 11.30 -14.69 -15.22
C PHE A 253 9.96 -15.25 -14.70
N SER A 254 9.62 -14.97 -13.44
CA SER A 254 8.35 -15.39 -12.83
C SER A 254 7.13 -14.77 -13.54
N MET A 255 7.21 -13.48 -13.87
CA MET A 255 6.20 -12.77 -14.66
C MET A 255 6.05 -13.34 -16.07
N LEU A 256 7.17 -13.64 -16.75
CA LEU A 256 7.13 -14.29 -18.06
C LEU A 256 6.43 -15.64 -18.01
N CYS A 257 6.69 -16.45 -16.97
CA CYS A 257 6.00 -17.71 -16.79
C CYS A 257 4.50 -17.52 -16.52
N ALA A 258 4.12 -16.58 -15.65
CA ALA A 258 2.71 -16.28 -15.38
C ALA A 258 1.97 -15.84 -16.65
N LEU A 259 2.56 -14.92 -17.43
CA LEU A 259 1.97 -14.44 -18.69
C LEU A 259 1.93 -15.52 -19.77
N SER A 260 2.92 -16.41 -19.82
CA SER A 260 2.93 -17.50 -20.80
C SER A 260 1.76 -18.46 -20.64
N GLY A 261 1.31 -18.68 -19.40
CA GLY A 261 0.13 -19.49 -19.12
C GLY A 261 -1.19 -18.79 -19.45
N VAL A 262 -1.19 -17.46 -19.53
CA VAL A 262 -2.37 -16.67 -19.93
C VAL A 262 -2.50 -16.60 -21.45
N PHE A 263 -1.38 -16.45 -22.16
CA PHE A 263 -1.36 -16.24 -23.62
C PHE A 263 -0.99 -17.48 -24.44
N ASP A 264 -0.88 -18.67 -23.82
CA ASP A 264 -0.49 -19.94 -24.45
C ASP A 264 0.78 -19.82 -25.31
N TRP A 265 1.79 -19.12 -24.81
CA TRP A 265 3.05 -18.95 -25.52
C TRP A 265 3.90 -20.23 -25.45
N HIS A 266 4.45 -20.64 -26.60
CA HIS A 266 5.26 -21.85 -26.71
C HIS A 266 6.70 -21.52 -27.12
N PHE A 267 7.53 -21.18 -26.13
CA PHE A 267 8.96 -20.94 -26.29
C PHE A 267 9.78 -22.01 -25.57
N SER A 268 10.96 -22.37 -26.09
CA SER A 268 11.84 -23.38 -25.47
C SER A 268 12.25 -23.02 -24.04
N ILE A 269 12.42 -21.73 -23.74
CA ILE A 269 12.78 -21.24 -22.42
C ILE A 269 11.69 -21.49 -21.37
N LEU A 270 10.41 -21.55 -21.79
CA LEU A 270 9.25 -21.77 -20.92
C LEU A 270 9.17 -23.19 -20.36
N ARG A 271 10.02 -24.12 -20.84
CA ARG A 271 10.17 -25.45 -20.20
C ARG A 271 10.52 -25.32 -18.71
N HIS A 272 11.28 -24.29 -18.35
CA HIS A 272 11.68 -24.02 -16.96
C HIS A 272 10.49 -23.58 -16.09
N CYS A 273 9.41 -23.05 -16.67
CA CYS A 273 8.19 -22.70 -15.93
C CYS A 273 7.46 -23.93 -15.38
N ARG A 274 7.69 -25.13 -15.95
CA ARG A 274 7.09 -26.39 -15.49
C ARG A 274 7.92 -27.11 -14.41
N TRP A 275 9.10 -26.61 -14.05
CA TRP A 275 10.07 -27.40 -13.27
C TRP A 275 9.55 -27.82 -11.91
N GLY A 276 9.02 -26.93 -11.06
CA GLY A 276 8.59 -27.36 -9.72
C GLY A 276 7.09 -27.58 -9.58
N GLU A 277 6.37 -27.88 -10.68
CA GLU A 277 4.90 -27.93 -10.75
C GLU A 277 4.30 -28.77 -9.61
N THR A 278 5.03 -29.81 -9.22
CA THR A 278 4.73 -30.68 -8.07
C THR A 278 4.62 -29.92 -6.74
N THR A 279 5.55 -29.02 -6.43
CA THR A 279 5.54 -28.22 -5.19
C THR A 279 4.39 -27.21 -5.20
N MET A 280 4.08 -26.63 -6.37
CA MET A 280 2.96 -25.70 -6.49
C MET A 280 1.60 -26.35 -6.41
N ARG A 281 1.45 -27.57 -6.94
CA ARG A 281 0.20 -28.32 -6.80
C ARG A 281 -0.18 -28.49 -5.33
N GLY A 282 0.79 -28.75 -4.45
CA GLY A 282 0.56 -28.81 -3.00
C GLY A 282 0.05 -27.48 -2.42
N CYS A 283 0.75 -26.39 -2.69
CA CYS A 283 0.40 -25.05 -2.19
C CYS A 283 -0.96 -24.57 -2.76
N ARG A 284 -1.14 -24.69 -4.07
CA ARG A 284 -2.38 -24.29 -4.76
C ARG A 284 -3.57 -25.12 -4.26
N ARG A 285 -3.39 -26.42 -4.00
CA ARG A 285 -4.43 -27.26 -3.38
C ARG A 285 -4.81 -26.75 -1.99
N SER A 286 -3.84 -26.41 -1.14
CA SER A 286 -4.13 -25.79 0.16
C SER A 286 -4.89 -24.46 0.00
N LEU A 287 -4.53 -23.66 -1.00
CA LEU A 287 -5.19 -22.39 -1.28
C LEU A 287 -6.65 -22.59 -1.74
N HIS A 288 -6.92 -23.55 -2.63
CA HIS A 288 -8.27 -23.89 -3.06
C HIS A 288 -9.18 -24.33 -1.89
N PHE A 289 -8.63 -24.96 -0.86
CA PHE A 289 -9.37 -25.35 0.35
C PHE A 289 -9.40 -24.28 1.45
N SER A 290 -8.81 -23.11 1.21
CA SER A 290 -8.84 -22.00 2.17
C SER A 290 -10.07 -21.12 1.91
N TYR A 291 -10.67 -20.57 2.97
CA TYR A 291 -11.68 -19.53 2.82
C TYR A 291 -11.06 -18.29 2.16
N PRO A 292 -11.68 -17.66 1.14
CA PRO A 292 -13.05 -17.85 0.65
C PRO A 292 -13.26 -18.91 -0.45
N TYR A 293 -12.19 -19.52 -0.97
CA TYR A 293 -12.22 -20.31 -2.21
C TYR A 293 -12.98 -21.63 -2.14
N PHE A 294 -13.38 -22.08 -0.94
CA PHE A 294 -14.07 -23.35 -0.74
C PHE A 294 -15.38 -23.49 -1.54
N ASN A 295 -16.11 -22.38 -1.73
CA ASN A 295 -17.42 -22.38 -2.39
C ASN A 295 -17.37 -21.85 -3.84
N TRP A 296 -16.17 -21.64 -4.36
CA TRP A 296 -15.97 -21.00 -5.65
C TRP A 296 -15.75 -22.03 -6.77
N GLU A 297 -16.13 -21.67 -7.99
CA GLU A 297 -15.81 -22.49 -9.15
C GLU A 297 -14.31 -22.44 -9.46
N LEU A 298 -13.72 -23.59 -9.79
CA LEU A 298 -12.30 -23.73 -10.12
C LEU A 298 -11.76 -22.66 -11.10
N PRO A 299 -12.41 -22.37 -12.25
CA PRO A 299 -11.93 -21.35 -13.18
C PRO A 299 -11.89 -19.94 -12.58
N GLN A 300 -12.83 -19.60 -11.69
CA GLN A 300 -12.88 -18.30 -11.02
C GLN A 300 -11.72 -18.17 -10.03
N ILE A 301 -11.45 -19.25 -9.27
CA ILE A 301 -10.33 -19.30 -8.33
C ILE A 301 -9.00 -19.13 -9.07
N GLU A 302 -8.80 -19.84 -10.19
CA GLU A 302 -7.56 -19.74 -10.96
C GLU A 302 -7.34 -18.35 -11.55
N HIS A 303 -8.39 -17.66 -12.00
CA HIS A 303 -8.30 -16.30 -12.51
C HIS A 303 -7.91 -15.30 -11.41
N GLU A 304 -8.57 -15.37 -10.24
CA GLU A 304 -8.25 -14.49 -9.11
C GLU A 304 -6.81 -14.70 -8.61
N ILE A 305 -6.40 -15.96 -8.40
CA ILE A 305 -5.04 -16.29 -7.96
C ILE A 305 -4.02 -15.74 -8.95
N THR A 306 -4.23 -15.96 -10.25
CA THR A 306 -3.29 -15.50 -11.28
C THR A 306 -3.19 -13.98 -11.30
N SER A 307 -4.31 -13.26 -11.17
CA SER A 307 -4.35 -11.80 -11.08
C SER A 307 -3.58 -11.26 -9.87
N ILE A 308 -3.79 -11.88 -8.70
CA ILE A 308 -3.08 -11.51 -7.46
C ILE A 308 -1.57 -11.77 -7.60
N GLN A 309 -1.19 -12.92 -8.17
CA GLN A 309 0.21 -13.27 -8.41
C GLN A 309 0.90 -12.23 -9.31
N ILE A 310 0.27 -11.87 -10.44
CA ILE A 310 0.77 -10.83 -11.37
C ILE A 310 0.97 -9.50 -10.64
N THR A 311 0.02 -9.12 -9.79
CA THR A 311 0.09 -7.87 -9.01
C THR A 311 1.24 -7.90 -8.01
N ILE A 312 1.42 -9.00 -7.28
CA ILE A 312 2.53 -9.19 -6.33
C ILE A 312 3.87 -9.07 -7.05
N TYR A 313 4.02 -9.70 -8.22
CA TYR A 313 5.26 -9.61 -8.98
C TYR A 313 5.54 -8.21 -9.51
N ALA A 314 4.54 -7.53 -10.08
CA ALA A 314 4.70 -6.17 -10.57
C ALA A 314 5.13 -5.24 -9.42
N PHE A 315 4.52 -5.40 -8.25
CA PHE A 315 4.89 -4.65 -7.05
C PHE A 315 6.32 -4.96 -6.60
N GLN A 316 6.70 -6.24 -6.49
CA GLN A 316 8.05 -6.62 -6.10
C GLN A 316 9.12 -6.21 -7.11
N LEU A 317 8.80 -6.19 -8.41
CA LEU A 317 9.69 -5.67 -9.45
C LEU A 317 9.99 -4.20 -9.20
N LEU A 318 8.98 -3.38 -8.91
CA LEU A 318 9.18 -1.97 -8.55
C LEU A 318 10.04 -1.83 -7.29
N LEU A 319 9.77 -2.61 -6.24
CA LEU A 319 10.58 -2.59 -5.02
C LEU A 319 12.04 -2.98 -5.28
N SER A 320 12.29 -3.97 -6.15
CA SER A 320 13.65 -4.39 -6.51
C SER A 320 14.43 -3.30 -7.24
N LEU A 321 13.77 -2.50 -8.10
CA LEU A 321 14.37 -1.34 -8.75
C LEU A 321 14.73 -0.24 -7.73
N PHE A 322 13.82 0.06 -6.80
CA PHE A 322 14.12 0.98 -5.71
C PHE A 322 15.27 0.48 -4.84
N TYR A 323 15.31 -0.83 -4.58
CA TYR A 323 16.34 -1.44 -3.76
C TYR A 323 17.71 -1.29 -4.40
N PHE A 324 17.80 -1.61 -5.68
CA PHE A 324 18.99 -1.40 -6.48
C PHE A 324 19.45 0.06 -6.46
N TYR A 325 18.53 1.01 -6.71
CA TYR A 325 18.84 2.44 -6.71
C TYR A 325 19.40 2.92 -5.37
N PHE A 326 18.75 2.58 -4.25
CA PHE A 326 19.21 3.01 -2.93
C PHE A 326 20.51 2.35 -2.50
N SER A 327 20.71 1.06 -2.82
CA SER A 327 21.95 0.33 -2.51
C SER A 327 23.16 0.88 -3.28
N ILE A 328 22.98 1.19 -4.57
CA ILE A 328 24.01 1.87 -5.38
C ILE A 328 24.29 3.26 -4.83
N LYS A 329 23.24 4.04 -4.57
CA LYS A 329 23.39 5.41 -4.04
C LYS A 329 24.12 5.43 -2.71
N ALA A 330 23.85 4.47 -1.82
CA ALA A 330 24.55 4.32 -0.55
C ALA A 330 26.04 3.98 -0.76
N THR A 331 26.34 3.06 -1.69
CA THR A 331 27.71 2.67 -2.06
C THR A 331 28.57 3.88 -2.47
N PHE A 332 28.01 4.81 -3.25
CA PHE A 332 28.75 5.95 -3.79
C PHE A 332 28.70 7.23 -2.93
N LYS A 333 27.68 7.42 -2.06
CA LYS A 333 27.52 8.68 -1.29
C LYS A 333 28.40 8.83 -0.05
N LEU A 334 29.03 7.79 0.47
CA LEU A 334 29.80 7.86 1.73
C LEU A 334 31.20 8.50 1.60
N ARG A 335 31.47 9.28 0.53
CA ARG A 335 32.75 9.97 0.32
C ARG A 335 32.62 11.49 0.42
N LYS A 336 32.71 11.99 1.65
CA LYS A 336 33.85 12.84 2.01
C LYS A 336 34.32 12.34 3.38
N PRO A 337 35.51 11.73 3.48
CA PRO A 337 36.22 11.84 4.74
C PRO A 337 36.23 13.34 5.06
N LYS A 338 35.80 13.72 6.26
CA LYS A 338 36.45 14.87 6.86
C LYS A 338 37.93 14.49 6.80
N GLU A 339 38.67 15.08 5.88
CA GLU A 339 40.07 15.37 6.11
C GLU A 339 40.07 16.05 7.48
N ARG A 340 40.33 15.22 8.50
CA ARG A 340 40.76 15.69 9.80
C ARG A 340 41.99 16.51 9.44
N ASN A 341 41.95 17.80 9.68
CA ASN A 341 43.07 18.71 9.50
C ASN A 341 44.34 18.02 10.05
N VAL A 342 45.16 17.49 9.14
CA VAL A 342 46.55 17.11 9.41
C VAL A 342 47.37 18.28 8.88
N TYR A 343 47.20 19.44 9.52
CA TYR A 343 48.12 20.57 9.44
C TYR A 343 47.93 21.37 10.74
N PHE A 344 49.03 21.47 11.50
CA PHE A 344 49.26 22.23 12.73
C PHE A 344 48.66 21.69 14.05
N GLU A 345 49.48 20.89 14.74
CA GLU A 345 50.08 21.29 16.03
C GLU A 345 51.52 20.76 16.10
#